data_AF-A0A1T4Q7A0-F1
#
_entry.id   AF-A0A1T4Q7A0-F1
#
_cell.length_a   1.000
_cell.length_b   1.000
_cell.length_c   1.000
_cell.angle_alpha   90.00
_cell.angle_beta   90.00
_cell.angle_gamma   90.00
#
_symmetry.space_group_name_H-M   'P 1'
#
loop_
_entity.id
_entity.type
_entity.pdbx_description
1 polymer ?
#
loop_
_entity_poly.entity_id
_entity_poly.type
_entity_poly.pdbx_seq_one_letter_code
_entity_poly.pdbx_strand_id
1 'polypeptide(L)'
;MSKINNEKDARKYYEMFRYTYNSNDRLINEEDRELREKALEKALDILKFEIDLYWKRATYFWTFIGVTFAGYFTIYGKIHEQFLASTINNSHIIILILNSLGLIFSLSWYLVNRGSKYWQNNWERHVDMLEDEFMGPLYKTIIYESHDQSSNKKFKFLYKEAPYSVSKINQVLSFFIMTIWSILFIVNIGYIFVKYVFDYESFKAFVGEISPECVIITLLFIITIIFCIILIMNTKSNHSKDDKENNEDDNRFRVRNDALPDNMPKKQSDLID
;
A
#
# COMPACT_ATOMS: atom_id res chain seq x y z
N MET A 1 1.82 18.88 3.02
CA MET A 1 0.74 18.84 4.02
C MET A 1 -0.14 20.04 3.75
N SER A 2 -1.39 19.84 3.31
CA SER A 2 -2.33 20.93 3.16
C SER A 2 -2.58 21.53 4.55
N LYS A 3 -2.47 22.86 4.67
CA LYS A 3 -2.78 23.56 5.91
C LYS A 3 -4.23 23.24 6.25
N ILE A 4 -4.45 22.58 7.38
CA ILE A 4 -5.76 22.46 8.00
C ILE A 4 -6.16 23.91 8.31
N ASN A 5 -7.34 24.35 7.88
CA ASN A 5 -7.92 25.57 8.43
C ASN A 5 -8.43 25.18 9.82
N ASN A 6 -7.46 25.13 10.75
CA ASN A 6 -7.47 24.27 11.93
C ASN A 6 -8.75 24.40 12.74
N GLU A 7 -9.27 25.61 12.86
CA GLU A 7 -10.43 25.88 13.71
C GLU A 7 -11.78 25.46 13.09
N LYS A 8 -12.01 25.75 11.79
CA LYS A 8 -13.27 25.38 11.12
C LYS A 8 -13.38 23.87 10.95
N ASP A 9 -12.26 23.23 10.57
CA ASP A 9 -12.19 21.79 10.40
C ASP A 9 -12.36 21.06 11.75
N ALA A 10 -11.71 21.54 12.83
CA ALA A 10 -11.86 20.96 14.16
C ALA A 10 -13.30 21.10 14.70
N ARG A 11 -13.94 22.28 14.54
CA ARG A 11 -15.34 22.48 14.95
C ARG A 11 -16.27 21.48 14.26
N LYS A 12 -16.15 21.35 12.94
CA LYS A 12 -16.96 20.41 12.15
C LYS A 12 -16.70 18.95 12.53
N TYR A 13 -15.47 18.61 12.88
CA TYR A 13 -15.12 17.29 13.36
C TYR A 13 -15.72 16.99 14.74
N TYR A 14 -15.68 17.95 15.67
CA TYR A 14 -16.30 17.81 17.00
C TYR A 14 -17.81 17.72 16.94
N GLU A 15 -18.45 18.39 15.97
CA GLU A 15 -19.89 18.21 15.70
C GLU A 15 -20.30 16.76 15.40
N MET A 16 -19.37 15.90 14.98
CA MET A 16 -19.63 14.47 14.76
C MET A 16 -19.81 13.68 16.06
N PHE A 17 -19.38 14.24 17.19
CA PHE A 17 -19.45 13.61 18.52
C PHE A 17 -20.50 14.26 19.42
N ARG A 18 -21.42 15.06 18.87
CA ARG A 18 -22.48 15.70 19.65
C ARG A 18 -23.65 14.74 19.89
N TYR A 19 -24.07 14.63 21.14
CA TYR A 19 -25.27 13.90 21.53
C TYR A 19 -26.51 14.75 21.23
N THR A 20 -27.35 14.34 20.28
CA THR A 20 -28.64 14.99 20.01
C THR A 20 -29.74 14.34 20.85
N TYR A 21 -29.83 14.70 22.14
CA TYR A 21 -31.01 14.38 22.96
C TYR A 21 -31.37 15.55 23.87
N ASN A 22 -32.67 15.67 24.16
CA ASN A 22 -33.29 16.82 24.82
C ASN A 22 -32.97 16.84 26.34
N SER A 23 -31.83 17.41 26.75
CA SER A 23 -31.40 17.55 28.15
C SER A 23 -30.61 18.85 28.39
N ASN A 24 -30.30 19.18 29.67
CA ASN A 24 -29.63 20.44 30.06
C ASN A 24 -28.23 20.61 29.43
N ASP A 25 -27.93 21.78 28.86
CA ASP A 25 -26.68 22.11 28.13
C ASP A 25 -25.36 21.74 28.83
N ARG A 26 -25.29 21.80 30.17
CA ARG A 26 -24.06 21.43 30.92
C ARG A 26 -23.80 19.93 30.95
N LEU A 27 -24.85 19.11 31.00
CA LEU A 27 -24.72 17.65 31.01
C LEU A 27 -24.33 17.14 29.62
N ILE A 28 -24.89 17.75 28.57
CA ILE A 28 -24.53 17.47 27.16
C ILE A 28 -23.04 17.71 26.92
N ASN A 29 -22.48 18.80 27.45
CA ASN A 29 -21.06 19.12 27.26
C ASN A 29 -20.10 18.11 27.92
N GLU A 30 -20.46 17.54 29.08
CA GLU A 30 -19.65 16.51 29.74
C GLU A 30 -19.75 15.14 29.02
N GLU A 31 -20.95 14.75 28.58
CA GLU A 31 -21.15 13.52 27.80
C GLU A 31 -20.42 13.58 26.43
N ASP A 32 -20.53 14.70 25.72
CA ASP A 32 -19.82 14.94 24.47
C ASP A 32 -18.29 14.89 24.67
N ARG A 33 -17.81 15.42 25.82
CA ARG A 33 -16.40 15.40 26.18
C ARG A 33 -15.91 13.98 26.48
N GLU A 34 -16.67 13.20 27.26
CA GLU A 34 -16.36 11.79 27.54
C GLU A 34 -16.34 10.95 26.25
N LEU A 35 -17.24 11.24 25.30
CA LEU A 35 -17.25 10.55 24.01
C LEU A 35 -16.01 10.87 23.18
N ARG A 36 -15.56 12.13 23.17
CA ARG A 36 -14.31 12.54 22.49
C ARG A 36 -13.08 11.91 23.13
N GLU A 37 -13.05 11.79 24.45
CA GLU A 37 -11.97 11.11 25.19
C GLU A 37 -11.88 9.63 24.78
N LYS A 38 -13.01 8.91 24.78
CA LYS A 38 -13.08 7.52 24.31
C LYS A 38 -12.69 7.39 22.84
N ALA A 39 -13.08 8.34 21.99
CA ALA A 39 -12.69 8.35 20.60
C ALA A 39 -11.17 8.52 20.43
N LEU A 40 -10.53 9.35 21.26
CA LEU A 40 -9.08 9.54 21.26
C LEU A 40 -8.37 8.25 21.68
N GLU A 41 -8.80 7.62 22.78
CA GLU A 41 -8.25 6.33 23.23
C GLU A 41 -8.34 5.28 22.12
N LYS A 42 -9.49 5.15 21.45
CA LYS A 42 -9.67 4.22 20.33
C LYS A 42 -8.82 4.59 19.13
N ALA A 43 -8.68 5.87 18.79
CA ALA A 43 -7.84 6.31 17.69
C ALA A 43 -6.36 5.96 17.94
N LEU A 44 -5.87 6.14 19.17
CA LEU A 44 -4.52 5.76 19.58
C LEU A 44 -4.30 4.24 19.52
N ASP A 45 -5.24 3.45 20.03
CA ASP A 45 -5.20 1.99 19.98
C ASP A 45 -5.17 1.46 18.54
N ILE A 46 -6.03 2.00 17.67
CA ILE A 46 -6.09 1.59 16.27
C ILE A 46 -4.83 2.04 15.51
N LEU A 47 -4.30 3.23 15.79
CA LEU A 47 -3.04 3.70 15.19
C LEU A 47 -1.89 2.77 15.54
N LYS A 48 -1.75 2.38 16.82
CA LYS A 48 -0.76 1.40 17.26
C LYS A 48 -0.95 0.06 16.55
N PHE A 49 -2.18 -0.43 16.48
CA PHE A 49 -2.51 -1.67 15.79
C PHE A 49 -2.15 -1.64 14.30
N GLU A 50 -2.40 -0.53 13.60
CA GLU A 50 -2.04 -0.36 12.19
C GLU A 50 -0.53 -0.29 11.95
N ILE A 51 0.24 0.26 12.90
CA ILE A 51 1.70 0.23 12.86
C ILE A 51 2.20 -1.21 13.03
N ASP A 52 1.64 -1.97 13.97
CA ASP A 52 2.02 -3.38 14.18
C ASP A 52 1.66 -4.25 12.97
N LEU A 53 0.46 -4.08 12.42
CA LEU A 53 0.05 -4.79 11.22
C LEU A 53 0.91 -4.43 10.02
N TYR A 54 1.32 -3.17 9.89
CA TYR A 54 2.20 -2.74 8.82
C TYR A 54 3.52 -3.55 8.80
N TRP A 55 4.14 -3.73 9.97
CA TRP A 55 5.35 -4.54 10.09
C TRP A 55 5.09 -6.03 9.83
N LYS A 56 4.01 -6.59 10.39
CA LYS A 56 3.61 -7.98 10.11
C LYS A 56 3.39 -8.23 8.62
N ARG A 57 2.78 -7.26 7.93
CA ARG A 57 2.56 -7.33 6.47
C ARG A 57 3.86 -7.30 5.69
N ALA A 58 4.79 -6.43 6.07
CA ALA A 58 6.11 -6.38 5.47
C ALA A 58 6.85 -7.73 5.62
N THR A 59 6.82 -8.35 6.80
CA THR A 59 7.54 -9.60 7.08
C THR A 59 7.16 -10.73 6.13
N TYR A 60 5.87 -11.02 5.94
CA TYR A 60 5.51 -12.14 5.05
C TYR A 60 5.85 -11.85 3.58
N PHE A 61 5.71 -10.60 3.12
CA PHE A 61 6.08 -10.24 1.75
C PHE A 61 7.59 -10.38 1.52
N TRP A 62 8.40 -9.94 2.48
CA TRP A 62 9.85 -10.18 2.47
C TRP A 62 10.17 -11.68 2.36
N THR A 63 9.51 -12.52 3.15
CA THR A 63 9.70 -13.97 3.12
C THR A 63 9.36 -14.55 1.75
N PHE A 64 8.19 -14.24 1.19
CA PHE A 64 7.77 -14.78 -0.12
C PHE A 64 8.69 -14.32 -1.26
N ILE A 65 9.06 -13.04 -1.27
CA ILE A 65 9.98 -12.48 -2.27
C ILE A 65 11.38 -13.10 -2.12
N GLY A 66 11.87 -13.25 -0.88
CA GLY A 66 13.17 -13.85 -0.60
C GLY A 66 13.26 -15.30 -1.06
N VAL A 67 12.24 -16.11 -0.77
CA VAL A 67 12.15 -17.51 -1.24
C VAL A 67 12.09 -17.57 -2.76
N THR A 68 11.36 -16.65 -3.39
CA THR A 68 11.24 -16.60 -4.85
C THR A 68 12.56 -16.22 -5.52
N PHE A 69 13.31 -15.26 -4.96
CA PHE A 69 14.67 -14.95 -5.43
C PHE A 69 15.62 -16.14 -5.26
N ALA A 70 15.60 -16.82 -4.11
CA ALA A 70 16.42 -18.00 -3.88
C ALA A 70 16.12 -19.11 -4.90
N GLY A 71 14.84 -19.37 -5.18
CA GLY A 71 14.41 -20.28 -6.23
C GLY A 71 14.89 -19.84 -7.61
N TYR A 72 14.74 -18.56 -7.95
CA TYR A 72 15.17 -17.99 -9.23
C TYR A 72 16.66 -18.20 -9.46
N PHE A 73 17.51 -17.78 -8.53
CA PHE A 73 18.96 -17.90 -8.68
C PHE A 73 19.44 -19.36 -8.71
N THR A 74 18.78 -20.24 -7.96
CA THR A 74 19.09 -21.69 -7.98
C THR A 74 18.84 -22.29 -9.37
N ILE A 75 17.70 -21.98 -9.99
CA ILE A 75 17.35 -22.49 -11.32
C ILE A 75 18.18 -21.81 -12.41
N TYR A 76 18.41 -20.50 -12.30
CA TYR A 76 19.23 -19.75 -13.24
C TYR A 76 20.67 -20.28 -13.30
N GLY A 77 21.28 -20.59 -12.15
CA GLY A 77 22.61 -21.21 -12.11
C GLY A 77 22.67 -22.54 -12.86
N LYS A 78 21.65 -23.39 -12.69
CA LYS A 78 21.55 -24.69 -13.40
C LYS A 78 21.37 -24.50 -14.91
N ILE A 79 20.57 -23.54 -15.35
CA ILE A 79 20.38 -23.24 -16.77
C ILE A 79 21.66 -22.74 -17.39
N HIS A 80 22.39 -21.85 -16.71
CA HIS A 80 23.67 -21.34 -17.20
C HIS A 80 24.67 -22.47 -17.43
N GLU A 81 24.74 -23.44 -16.52
CA GLU A 81 25.58 -24.63 -16.66
C GLU A 81 25.10 -25.57 -17.79
N GLN A 82 23.79 -25.81 -17.91
CA GLN A 82 23.19 -26.63 -18.96
C GLN A 82 23.31 -26.01 -20.37
N PHE A 83 23.25 -24.68 -20.45
CA PHE A 83 23.47 -23.94 -21.68
C PHE A 83 24.90 -24.13 -22.17
N LEU A 84 25.88 -24.10 -21.27
CA LEU A 84 27.28 -24.40 -21.58
C LEU A 84 27.48 -25.86 -22.02
N ALA A 85 26.67 -26.78 -21.49
CA ALA A 85 26.66 -28.20 -21.82
C ALA A 85 25.71 -28.58 -22.99
N SER A 86 25.12 -27.61 -23.70
CA SER A 86 24.24 -27.82 -24.87
C SER A 86 23.05 -28.80 -24.67
N THR A 87 22.54 -28.92 -23.44
CA THR A 87 21.44 -29.83 -23.10
C THR A 87 20.23 -29.01 -22.63
N ILE A 88 19.38 -28.56 -23.56
CA ILE A 88 18.25 -27.68 -23.24
C ILE A 88 17.06 -28.51 -22.74
N ASN A 89 16.61 -28.23 -21.51
CA ASN A 89 15.43 -28.85 -20.89
C ASN A 89 14.40 -27.78 -20.44
N ASN A 90 13.22 -28.20 -19.98
CA ASN A 90 12.02 -27.42 -19.57
C ASN A 90 12.20 -26.30 -18.51
N SER A 91 13.43 -25.92 -18.20
CA SER A 91 13.81 -24.99 -17.13
C SER A 91 13.30 -23.56 -17.33
N HIS A 92 12.99 -23.13 -18.56
CA HIS A 92 12.45 -21.80 -18.84
C HIS A 92 11.02 -21.60 -18.32
N ILE A 93 10.20 -22.67 -18.29
CA ILE A 93 8.84 -22.61 -17.73
C ILE A 93 8.90 -22.38 -16.22
N ILE A 94 9.84 -23.03 -15.53
CA ILE A 94 10.04 -22.85 -14.09
C ILE A 94 10.52 -21.43 -13.78
N ILE A 95 11.45 -20.89 -14.57
CA ILE A 95 11.85 -19.47 -14.44
C ILE A 95 10.65 -18.55 -14.66
N LEU A 96 9.81 -18.82 -15.66
CA LEU A 96 8.64 -18.00 -15.93
C LEU A 96 7.67 -18.00 -14.75
N ILE A 97 7.41 -19.16 -14.13
CA ILE A 97 6.59 -19.26 -12.90
C ILE A 97 7.19 -18.42 -11.77
N LEU A 98 8.50 -18.49 -11.55
CA LEU A 98 9.19 -17.71 -10.51
C LEU A 98 9.12 -16.21 -10.79
N ASN A 99 9.31 -15.79 -12.04
CA ASN A 99 9.17 -14.40 -12.45
C ASN A 99 7.75 -13.88 -12.22
N SER A 100 6.73 -14.68 -12.58
CA SER A 100 5.32 -14.35 -12.35
C SER A 100 5.00 -14.20 -10.86
N LEU A 101 5.48 -15.13 -10.02
CA LEU A 101 5.29 -15.06 -8.57
C LEU A 101 5.97 -13.83 -7.98
N GLY A 102 7.22 -13.58 -8.36
CA GLY A 102 7.98 -12.41 -7.90
C GLY A 102 7.29 -11.10 -8.27
N LEU A 103 6.76 -11.01 -9.49
CA LEU A 103 6.02 -9.85 -9.98
C LEU A 103 4.70 -9.65 -9.21
N ILE A 104 3.91 -10.72 -9.02
CA ILE A 104 2.64 -10.66 -8.27
C ILE A 104 2.87 -10.28 -6.80
N PHE A 105 3.86 -10.90 -6.13
CA PHE A 105 4.15 -10.61 -4.72
C PHE A 105 4.69 -9.19 -4.52
N SER A 106 5.58 -8.73 -5.39
CA SER A 106 6.14 -7.37 -5.30
C SER A 106 5.11 -6.28 -5.63
N LEU A 107 4.25 -6.49 -6.64
CA LEU A 107 3.12 -5.60 -6.94
C LEU A 107 2.14 -5.53 -5.76
N SER A 108 1.77 -6.69 -5.21
CA SER A 108 0.89 -6.77 -4.05
C SER A 108 1.48 -6.04 -2.84
N TRP A 109 2.77 -6.23 -2.58
CA TRP A 109 3.47 -5.56 -1.49
C TRP A 109 3.49 -4.04 -1.67
N TYR A 110 3.75 -3.56 -2.88
CA TYR A 110 3.71 -2.13 -3.20
C TYR A 110 2.31 -1.53 -2.93
N LEU A 111 1.24 -2.20 -3.38
CA LEU A 111 -0.14 -1.75 -3.14
C LEU A 111 -0.50 -1.77 -1.65
N VAL A 112 -0.12 -2.82 -0.93
CA VAL A 112 -0.36 -2.94 0.53
C VAL A 112 0.38 -1.86 1.31
N ASN A 113 1.61 -1.50 0.92
CA ASN A 113 2.36 -0.40 1.55
C ASN A 113 1.68 0.96 1.34
N ARG A 114 1.06 1.18 0.18
CA ARG A 114 0.28 2.40 -0.09
C ARG A 114 -1.01 2.43 0.74
N GLY A 115 -1.76 1.33 0.78
CA GLY A 115 -2.97 1.21 1.58
C GLY A 115 -2.70 1.37 3.08
N SER A 116 -1.63 0.75 3.59
CA SER A 116 -1.24 0.88 5.00
C SER A 116 -0.92 2.33 5.38
N LYS A 117 -0.15 3.04 4.54
CA LYS A 117 0.17 4.45 4.82
C LYS A 117 -1.05 5.35 4.70
N TYR A 118 -2.00 5.05 3.81
CA TYR A 118 -3.26 5.77 3.74
C TYR A 118 -4.02 5.71 5.07
N TRP A 119 -4.22 4.50 5.62
CA TRP A 119 -4.95 4.31 6.87
C TRP A 119 -4.20 4.83 8.09
N GLN A 120 -2.87 4.66 8.16
CA GLN A 120 -2.06 5.27 9.22
C GLN A 120 -2.23 6.79 9.26
N ASN A 121 -2.10 7.46 8.10
CA ASN A 121 -2.30 8.91 8.03
C ASN A 121 -3.73 9.33 8.39
N ASN A 122 -4.73 8.47 8.12
CA ASN A 122 -6.11 8.76 8.50
C ASN A 122 -6.26 8.76 10.02
N TRP A 123 -5.75 7.73 10.70
CA TRP A 123 -5.80 7.63 12.16
C TRP A 123 -4.91 8.67 12.87
N GLU A 124 -3.73 8.98 12.32
CA GLU A 124 -2.90 10.11 12.79
C GLU A 124 -3.71 11.42 12.78
N ARG A 125 -4.50 11.69 11.73
CA ARG A 125 -5.36 12.89 11.69
C ARG A 125 -6.50 12.86 12.71
N HIS A 126 -7.08 11.71 13.01
CA HIS A 126 -8.09 11.59 14.07
C HIS A 126 -7.47 11.92 15.43
N VAL A 127 -6.26 11.42 15.71
CA VAL A 127 -5.50 11.75 16.92
C VAL A 127 -5.18 13.25 16.95
N ASP A 128 -4.67 13.82 15.85
CA ASP A 128 -4.37 15.25 15.75
C ASP A 128 -5.59 16.11 16.08
N MET A 129 -6.79 15.74 15.63
CA MET A 129 -8.00 16.53 15.90
C MET A 129 -8.48 16.42 17.36
N LEU A 130 -8.20 15.30 18.04
CA LEU A 130 -8.73 15.02 19.38
C LEU A 130 -7.74 15.36 20.52
N GLU A 131 -6.43 15.31 20.28
CA GLU A 131 -5.44 15.34 21.36
C GLU A 131 -5.38 16.64 22.17
N ASP A 132 -5.62 17.79 21.52
CA ASP A 132 -5.38 19.11 22.12
C ASP A 132 -6.21 19.35 23.39
N GLU A 133 -7.41 18.77 23.46
CA GLU A 133 -8.34 18.92 24.59
C GLU A 133 -7.92 18.09 25.82
N PHE A 134 -7.26 16.94 25.63
CA PHE A 134 -7.02 15.97 26.70
C PHE A 134 -5.55 15.85 27.11
N MET A 135 -4.64 15.87 26.13
CA MET A 135 -3.20 15.67 26.36
C MET A 135 -2.33 16.76 25.74
N GLY A 136 -2.95 17.78 25.13
CA GLY A 136 -2.24 18.81 24.39
C GLY A 136 -1.66 18.29 23.06
N PRO A 137 -0.75 19.04 22.43
CA PRO A 137 -0.24 18.73 21.09
C PRO A 137 0.88 17.66 21.11
N LEU A 138 0.66 16.54 21.80
CA LEU A 138 1.70 15.54 22.07
C LEU A 138 2.23 14.89 20.78
N TYR A 139 1.35 14.44 19.88
CA TYR A 139 1.71 13.84 18.60
C TYR A 139 2.16 14.90 17.58
N LYS A 140 1.68 16.14 17.69
CA LYS A 140 2.10 17.26 16.84
C LYS A 140 3.48 17.81 17.18
N THR A 141 3.92 17.68 18.43
CA THR A 141 5.16 18.33 18.90
C THR A 141 6.39 17.49 18.52
N ILE A 142 7.24 18.04 17.65
CA ILE A 142 8.53 17.45 17.28
C ILE A 142 9.65 18.14 18.06
N ILE A 143 10.42 17.36 18.82
CA ILE A 143 11.58 17.85 19.58
C ILE A 143 12.84 17.58 18.75
N TYR A 144 13.60 18.63 18.43
CA TYR A 144 14.87 18.52 17.71
C TYR A 144 16.05 18.60 18.67
N GLU A 145 17.04 17.72 18.51
CA GLU A 145 18.31 17.81 19.23
C GLU A 145 19.00 19.15 18.89
N SER A 146 19.42 19.92 19.91
CA SER A 146 20.15 21.17 19.70
C SER A 146 21.45 20.89 18.95
N HIS A 147 21.72 21.65 17.89
CA HIS A 147 22.94 21.55 17.11
C HIS A 147 24.17 21.83 17.97
N ASP A 148 24.78 20.79 18.53
CA ASP A 148 26.08 20.89 19.15
C ASP A 148 27.13 21.20 18.06
N GLN A 149 27.76 22.37 18.16
CA GLN A 149 28.68 22.89 17.14
C GLN A 149 30.05 22.20 17.17
N SER A 150 30.32 21.32 18.14
CA SER A 150 31.68 21.02 18.59
C SER A 150 32.28 19.63 18.25
N SER A 151 31.72 18.79 17.37
CA SER A 151 32.42 17.53 17.04
C SER A 151 32.38 17.10 15.58
N ASN A 152 33.51 16.51 15.16
CA ASN A 152 33.86 15.96 13.84
C ASN A 152 32.65 15.49 13.00
N LYS A 153 32.13 16.38 12.15
CA LYS A 153 30.90 16.20 11.35
C LYS A 153 30.96 15.13 10.28
N LYS A 154 32.15 14.67 9.86
CA LYS A 154 32.29 13.84 8.65
C LYS A 154 31.75 12.41 8.81
N PHE A 155 31.83 11.81 10.00
CA PHE A 155 31.36 10.44 10.21
C PHE A 155 29.97 10.35 10.85
N LYS A 156 29.50 11.41 11.54
CA LYS A 156 28.19 11.42 12.22
C LYS A 156 27.01 11.35 11.22
N PHE A 157 27.20 11.76 9.97
CA PHE A 157 26.15 11.68 8.93
C PHE A 157 25.64 10.25 8.67
N LEU A 158 26.48 9.23 8.89
CA LEU A 158 26.11 7.83 8.58
C LEU A 158 25.14 7.20 9.58
N TYR A 159 25.08 7.70 10.81
CA TYR A 159 24.28 7.08 11.90
C TYR A 159 23.48 8.11 12.72
N LYS A 160 23.49 9.39 12.34
CA LYS A 160 22.64 10.40 12.99
C LYS A 160 21.17 10.13 12.65
N GLU A 161 20.31 10.30 13.65
CA GLU A 161 18.86 10.30 13.47
C GLU A 161 18.42 11.35 12.45
N ALA A 162 17.42 10.99 11.65
CA ALA A 162 16.88 11.84 10.60
C ALA A 162 15.38 11.56 10.42
N PRO A 163 14.57 12.56 10.03
CA PRO A 163 13.12 12.45 9.92
C PRO A 163 12.69 11.72 8.64
N TYR A 164 13.19 10.50 8.43
CA TYR A 164 12.79 9.65 7.33
C TYR A 164 11.47 8.94 7.62
N SER A 165 10.56 8.97 6.65
CA SER A 165 9.33 8.19 6.73
C SER A 165 9.61 6.73 6.37
N VAL A 166 9.57 5.85 7.37
CA VAL A 166 9.77 4.41 7.21
C VAL A 166 8.83 3.82 6.15
N SER A 167 7.56 4.24 6.15
CA SER A 167 6.57 3.77 5.18
C SER A 167 6.83 4.23 3.75
N LYS A 168 7.33 5.46 3.54
CA LYS A 168 7.73 5.92 2.20
C LYS A 168 8.95 5.17 1.68
N ILE A 169 9.93 4.88 2.54
CA ILE A 169 11.10 4.07 2.16
C ILE A 169 10.65 2.70 1.65
N ASN A 170 9.75 2.02 2.38
CA ASN A 170 9.25 0.72 1.98
C ASN A 170 8.38 0.78 0.70
N GLN A 171 7.64 1.87 0.46
CA GLN A 171 6.94 2.05 -0.83
C GLN A 171 7.92 2.14 -2.00
N VAL A 172 8.99 2.92 -1.87
CA VAL A 172 10.04 3.02 -2.90
C VAL A 172 10.76 1.68 -3.08
N LEU A 173 11.08 0.99 -1.99
CA LEU A 173 11.77 -0.30 -2.01
C LEU A 173 10.92 -1.39 -2.68
N SER A 174 9.64 -1.50 -2.31
CA SER A 174 8.72 -2.44 -2.95
C SER A 174 8.52 -2.15 -4.44
N PHE A 175 8.47 -0.88 -4.83
CA PHE A 175 8.45 -0.47 -6.24
C PHE A 175 9.73 -0.89 -6.98
N PHE A 176 10.91 -0.66 -6.39
CA PHE A 176 12.19 -1.08 -6.95
C PHE A 176 12.25 -2.60 -7.18
N ILE A 177 11.84 -3.40 -6.20
CA ILE A 177 11.82 -4.87 -6.32
C ILE A 177 10.82 -5.31 -7.40
N MET A 178 9.66 -4.65 -7.49
CA MET A 178 8.69 -4.89 -8.57
C MET A 178 9.28 -4.56 -9.95
N THR A 179 10.07 -3.50 -10.08
CA THR A 179 10.79 -3.17 -11.32
C THR A 179 11.78 -4.28 -11.70
N ILE A 180 12.56 -4.81 -10.74
CA ILE A 180 13.46 -5.94 -10.99
C ILE A 180 12.69 -7.13 -11.55
N TRP A 181 11.63 -7.57 -10.88
CA TRP A 181 10.83 -8.71 -11.34
C TRP A 181 10.18 -8.47 -12.71
N SER A 182 9.76 -7.23 -12.99
CA SER A 182 9.23 -6.85 -14.31
C SER A 182 10.29 -7.00 -15.40
N ILE A 183 11.52 -6.55 -15.16
CA ILE A 183 12.63 -6.71 -16.10
C ILE A 183 12.93 -8.20 -16.31
N LEU A 184 13.04 -9.00 -15.24
CA LEU A 184 13.30 -10.43 -15.35
C LEU A 184 12.21 -11.18 -16.12
N PHE A 185 10.94 -10.83 -15.90
CA PHE A 185 9.80 -11.37 -16.62
C PHE A 185 9.86 -11.03 -18.12
N ILE A 186 10.09 -9.77 -18.47
CA ILE A 186 10.18 -9.30 -19.86
C ILE A 186 11.35 -9.97 -20.59
N VAL A 187 12.53 -10.05 -19.96
CA VAL A 187 13.71 -10.69 -20.56
C VAL A 187 13.44 -12.17 -20.84
N ASN A 188 12.82 -12.89 -19.89
CA ASN A 188 12.51 -14.31 -20.08
C ASN A 188 11.48 -14.54 -21.19
N ILE A 189 10.42 -13.72 -21.24
CA ILE A 189 9.44 -13.76 -22.33
C ILE A 189 10.09 -13.45 -23.67
N GLY A 190 10.97 -12.45 -23.74
CA GLY A 190 11.70 -12.11 -24.96
C GLY A 190 12.58 -13.26 -25.46
N TYR A 191 13.29 -13.94 -24.56
CA TYR A 191 14.08 -15.14 -24.89
C TYR A 191 13.19 -16.27 -25.45
N ILE A 192 12.08 -16.56 -24.77
CA ILE A 192 11.11 -17.58 -25.20
C ILE A 192 10.55 -17.21 -26.59
N PHE A 193 10.17 -15.96 -26.79
CA PHE A 193 9.66 -15.48 -28.07
C PHE A 193 10.66 -15.69 -29.20
N VAL A 194 11.93 -15.29 -29.01
CA VAL A 194 12.97 -15.51 -30.02
C VAL A 194 13.16 -17.00 -30.32
N LYS A 195 13.21 -17.84 -29.30
CA LYS A 195 13.40 -19.29 -29.43
C LYS A 195 12.28 -19.96 -30.24
N TYR A 196 11.01 -19.64 -29.97
CA TYR A 196 9.89 -20.34 -30.59
C TYR A 196 9.36 -19.66 -31.87
N VAL A 197 9.63 -18.36 -32.08
CA VAL A 197 9.11 -17.60 -33.23
C VAL A 197 10.15 -17.37 -34.33
N PHE A 198 11.40 -17.10 -33.99
CA PHE A 198 12.43 -16.74 -35.00
C PHE A 198 13.33 -17.90 -35.42
N ASP A 199 13.34 -19.02 -34.69
CA ASP A 199 14.03 -20.22 -35.12
C ASP A 199 13.17 -20.97 -36.16
N TYR A 200 13.66 -21.10 -37.40
CA TYR A 200 12.86 -21.54 -38.56
C TYR A 200 12.30 -22.96 -38.41
N GLU A 201 13.10 -23.90 -37.88
CA GLU A 201 12.65 -25.28 -37.64
C GLU A 201 11.58 -25.34 -36.54
N SER A 202 11.78 -24.56 -35.47
CA SER A 202 10.82 -24.46 -34.36
C SER A 202 9.53 -23.73 -34.78
N PHE A 203 9.63 -22.69 -35.61
CA PHE A 203 8.49 -21.93 -36.13
C PHE A 203 7.64 -22.76 -37.11
N LYS A 204 8.30 -23.53 -37.98
CA LYS A 204 7.63 -24.44 -38.91
C LYS A 204 6.90 -25.57 -38.17
N ALA A 205 7.50 -26.10 -37.10
CA ALA A 205 6.83 -27.03 -36.20
C ALA A 205 5.64 -26.36 -35.49
N PHE A 206 5.79 -25.13 -34.99
CA PHE A 206 4.74 -24.38 -34.28
C PHE A 206 3.50 -24.04 -35.13
N VAL A 207 3.68 -23.65 -36.41
CA VAL A 207 2.56 -23.29 -37.31
C VAL A 207 1.80 -24.53 -37.79
N GLY A 208 2.43 -25.71 -37.79
CA GLY A 208 1.81 -26.99 -38.17
C GLY A 208 1.28 -27.83 -36.99
N GLU A 209 1.96 -27.81 -35.84
CA GLU A 209 1.60 -28.49 -34.59
C GLU A 209 1.92 -27.59 -33.38
N ILE A 210 0.92 -27.25 -32.58
CA ILE A 210 1.13 -26.44 -31.37
C ILE A 210 1.82 -27.30 -30.31
N SER A 211 3.06 -26.95 -29.94
CA SER A 211 3.74 -27.63 -28.84
C SER A 211 3.01 -27.40 -27.50
N PRO A 212 2.84 -28.41 -26.64
CA PRO A 212 2.20 -28.24 -25.33
C PRO A 212 2.88 -27.18 -24.46
N GLU A 213 4.19 -27.01 -24.59
CA GLU A 213 4.97 -25.98 -23.89
C GLU A 213 4.52 -24.55 -24.25
N CYS A 214 4.27 -24.27 -25.53
CA CYS A 214 3.80 -22.96 -25.98
C CYS A 214 2.43 -22.61 -25.41
N VAL A 215 1.54 -23.60 -25.27
CA VAL A 215 0.22 -23.42 -24.65
C VAL A 215 0.39 -23.05 -23.17
N ILE A 216 1.21 -23.80 -22.43
CA ILE A 216 1.46 -23.55 -21.01
C ILE A 216 2.06 -22.16 -20.78
N ILE A 217 3.06 -21.78 -21.57
CA ILE A 217 3.71 -20.46 -21.51
C ILE A 217 2.70 -19.34 -21.76
N THR A 218 1.87 -19.48 -22.79
CA THR A 218 0.86 -18.47 -23.15
C THR A 218 -0.19 -18.33 -22.05
N LEU A 219 -0.67 -19.44 -21.50
CA LEU A 219 -1.60 -19.44 -20.37
C LEU A 219 -0.99 -18.78 -19.14
N LEU A 220 0.25 -19.11 -18.77
CA LEU A 220 0.95 -18.50 -17.64
C LEU A 220 1.13 -16.99 -17.82
N PHE A 221 1.50 -16.54 -19.02
CA PHE A 221 1.60 -15.12 -19.35
C PHE A 221 0.25 -14.41 -19.16
N ILE A 222 -0.81 -14.93 -19.78
CA ILE A 222 -2.16 -14.35 -19.69
C ILE A 222 -2.64 -14.31 -18.24
N ILE A 223 -2.50 -15.40 -17.49
CA ILE A 223 -2.90 -15.48 -16.08
C ILE A 223 -2.13 -14.42 -15.27
N THR A 224 -0.82 -14.30 -15.47
CA THR A 224 0.00 -13.31 -14.74
C THR A 224 -0.49 -11.88 -15.00
N ILE A 225 -0.76 -11.54 -16.27
CA ILE A 225 -1.28 -10.22 -16.64
C ILE A 225 -2.67 -9.98 -16.06
N ILE A 226 -3.58 -10.96 -16.13
CA ILE A 226 -4.92 -10.86 -15.54
C ILE A 226 -4.82 -10.60 -14.04
N PHE A 227 -3.99 -11.34 -13.31
CA PHE A 227 -3.80 -11.12 -11.87
C PHE A 227 -3.27 -9.71 -11.58
N CYS A 228 -2.32 -9.21 -12.37
CA CYS A 228 -1.82 -7.84 -12.22
C CYS A 228 -2.90 -6.78 -12.45
N ILE A 229 -3.73 -6.97 -13.48
CA ILE A 229 -4.86 -6.09 -13.79
C ILE A 229 -5.87 -6.10 -12.65
N ILE A 230 -6.26 -7.29 -12.16
CA ILE A 230 -7.17 -7.44 -11.02
C ILE A 230 -6.61 -6.73 -9.79
N LEU A 231 -5.31 -6.90 -9.51
CA LEU A 231 -4.66 -6.22 -8.38
C LEU A 231 -4.70 -4.70 -8.52
N ILE A 232 -4.52 -4.12 -9.71
CA ILE A 232 -4.50 -2.67 -9.89
C ILE A 232 -5.91 -2.06 -9.91
N MET A 233 -6.86 -2.74 -10.54
CA MET A 233 -8.19 -2.21 -10.82
C MET A 233 -9.20 -2.53 -9.71
N ASN A 234 -9.16 -3.74 -9.16
CA ASN A 234 -10.23 -4.27 -8.32
C ASN A 234 -9.92 -4.25 -6.83
N THR A 235 -8.67 -3.96 -6.42
CA THR A 235 -8.33 -3.90 -4.98
C THR A 235 -8.42 -2.50 -4.39
N LYS A 236 -8.86 -1.50 -5.17
CA LYS A 236 -9.14 -0.17 -4.62
C LYS A 236 -10.34 -0.25 -3.69
N SER A 237 -10.23 0.33 -2.51
CA SER A 237 -11.35 0.42 -1.57
C SER A 237 -12.50 1.23 -2.17
N ASN A 238 -13.73 0.94 -1.75
CA ASN A 238 -14.93 1.67 -2.18
C ASN A 238 -14.80 3.19 -1.93
N HIS A 239 -14.09 3.60 -0.87
CA HIS A 239 -13.78 5.01 -0.58
C HIS A 239 -13.11 5.74 -1.75
N SER A 240 -12.26 5.05 -2.52
CA SER A 240 -11.60 5.65 -3.68
C SER A 240 -12.56 5.92 -4.85
N LYS A 241 -13.73 5.27 -4.89
CA LYS A 241 -14.78 5.51 -5.89
C LYS A 241 -15.67 6.66 -5.43
N ASP A 242 -16.09 6.64 -4.16
CA ASP A 242 -16.85 7.72 -3.53
C ASP A 242 -16.11 9.07 -3.61
N ASP A 243 -14.77 9.04 -3.54
CA ASP A 243 -13.91 10.22 -3.68
C ASP A 243 -13.98 10.87 -5.07
N LYS A 244 -14.19 10.07 -6.12
CA LYS A 244 -14.23 10.58 -7.50
C LYS A 244 -15.60 11.15 -7.86
N GLU A 245 -16.67 10.54 -7.37
CA GLU A 245 -18.04 10.96 -7.67
C GLU A 245 -18.43 12.27 -6.95
N ASN A 246 -17.88 12.51 -5.75
CA ASN A 246 -18.28 13.63 -4.89
C ASN A 246 -17.21 14.75 -4.80
N ASN A 247 -16.39 14.94 -5.82
CA ASN A 247 -15.39 16.02 -5.87
C ASN A 247 -15.99 17.43 -6.03
N GLU A 248 -17.32 17.55 -6.09
CA GLU A 248 -18.03 18.82 -6.21
C GLU A 248 -18.29 19.51 -4.85
N ASP A 249 -18.25 18.76 -3.74
CA ASP A 249 -18.41 19.31 -2.38
C ASP A 249 -17.07 19.38 -1.63
N ASP A 250 -16.67 20.59 -1.21
CA ASP A 250 -15.43 20.93 -0.47
C ASP A 250 -15.41 20.41 1.00
N ASN A 251 -16.05 19.26 1.26
CA ASN A 251 -16.13 18.66 2.57
C ASN A 251 -15.01 17.63 2.80
N ARG A 252 -14.02 18.04 3.61
CA ARG A 252 -12.85 17.24 4.00
C ARG A 252 -13.17 16.02 4.90
N PHE A 253 -14.31 16.04 5.60
CA PHE A 253 -14.77 14.92 6.42
C PHE A 253 -15.95 14.23 5.76
N ARG A 254 -15.87 12.90 5.62
CA ARG A 254 -16.87 12.07 4.96
C ARG A 254 -17.21 10.88 5.83
N VAL A 255 -18.48 10.74 6.17
CA VAL A 255 -19.01 9.49 6.71
C VAL A 255 -19.31 8.61 5.51
N ARG A 256 -18.91 7.34 5.59
CA ARG A 256 -19.09 6.42 4.47
C ARG A 256 -20.58 6.16 4.24
N ASN A 257 -21.00 6.14 2.98
CA ASN A 257 -22.40 5.93 2.63
C ASN A 257 -22.92 4.56 3.10
N ASP A 258 -22.05 3.54 3.14
CA ASP A 258 -22.34 2.21 3.66
C ASP A 258 -22.43 2.14 5.19
N ALA A 259 -21.98 3.18 5.89
CA ALA A 259 -21.98 3.27 7.35
C ALA A 259 -23.13 4.12 7.91
N LEU A 260 -23.86 4.83 7.06
CA LEU A 260 -25.07 5.54 7.47
C LEU A 260 -26.19 4.52 7.64
N PRO A 261 -26.87 4.45 8.81
CA PRO A 261 -28.06 3.63 8.93
C PRO A 261 -29.11 4.12 7.93
N ASP A 262 -29.87 3.21 7.31
CA ASP A 262 -30.90 3.52 6.30
C ASP A 262 -31.90 4.61 6.73
N ASN A 263 -32.03 4.81 8.04
CA ASN A 263 -32.95 5.77 8.67
C ASN A 263 -32.26 7.03 9.25
N MET A 264 -30.96 7.24 9.02
CA MET A 264 -30.34 8.52 9.41
C MET A 264 -30.82 9.60 8.43
N PRO A 265 -31.42 10.71 8.89
CA PRO A 265 -31.80 11.78 7.99
C PRO A 265 -30.54 12.24 7.26
N LYS A 266 -30.55 12.14 5.91
CA LYS A 266 -29.53 12.77 5.07
C LYS A 266 -29.43 14.21 5.56
N LYS A 267 -28.30 14.59 6.15
CA LYS A 267 -28.09 15.92 6.74
C LYS A 267 -28.43 16.92 5.63
N GLN A 268 -29.60 17.54 5.76
CA GLN A 268 -30.15 18.44 4.77
C GLN A 268 -29.17 19.61 4.70
N SER A 269 -28.56 19.79 3.53
CA SER A 269 -27.53 20.80 3.27
C SER A 269 -28.08 22.23 3.26
N ASP A 270 -29.31 22.46 3.71
CA ASP A 270 -30.03 23.73 3.52
C ASP A 270 -30.75 24.15 4.81
N LEU A 271 -30.02 24.58 5.84
CA LEU A 271 -30.57 25.44 6.90
C LEU A 271 -29.44 26.31 7.47
N ILE A 272 -28.93 27.22 6.64
CA ILE A 272 -28.43 28.52 7.09
C ILE A 272 -29.05 29.52 6.11
N ASP A 273 -29.98 30.32 6.62
CA ASP A 273 -30.51 31.53 5.96
C ASP A 273 -29.38 32.49 5.56
#